data_AF-A0A9X0EAB1-F1
#
_entry.id   AF-A0A9X0EAB1-F1
#
_cell.length_a   1.000
_cell.length_b   1.000
_cell.length_c   1.000
_cell.angle_alpha   90.00
_cell.angle_beta   90.00
_cell.angle_gamma   90.00
#
_symmetry.space_group_name_H-M   'P 1'
#
loop_
_entity.id
_entity.type
_entity.pdbx_description
1 polymer ?
#
loop_
_entity_poly.entity_id
_entity_poly.type
_entity_poly.pdbx_seq_one_letter_code
_entity_poly.pdbx_strand_id
1 'polypeptide(L)'
;MVISFRLSESAYEPYREAVEKSGVGRSAFFRQLFTDNRSKVILTEKKIHTEDYNKYLHLVNKISNNINQLARLLNGAEKVGKVTHQQYATGLNTLNSIRLMLLSKLGRKE
;
A
#
# COMPACT_ATOMS: atom_id res chain seq x y z
N MET A 1 -22.51 -12.02 28.87
CA MET A 1 -21.43 -11.30 28.15
C MET A 1 -22.03 -10.07 27.48
N VAL A 2 -21.31 -8.94 27.43
CA VAL A 2 -21.78 -7.67 26.85
C VAL A 2 -20.81 -7.24 25.76
N ILE A 3 -21.32 -6.86 24.59
CA ILE A 3 -20.55 -6.25 23.50
C ILE A 3 -20.89 -4.76 23.50
N SER A 4 -19.88 -3.89 23.61
CA SER A 4 -20.06 -2.44 23.55
C SER A 4 -18.94 -1.79 22.73
N PHE A 5 -19.30 -0.75 21.99
CA PHE A 5 -18.37 0.10 21.25
C PHE A 5 -18.97 1.49 21.15
N ARG A 6 -18.11 2.51 21.02
CA ARG A 6 -18.55 3.90 20.87
C ARG A 6 -18.66 4.22 19.37
N LEU A 7 -19.75 4.87 19.00
CA LEU A 7 -19.94 5.44 17.67
C LEU A 7 -19.77 6.95 17.74
N SER A 8 -19.26 7.55 16.66
CA SER A 8 -19.45 8.99 16.43
C SER A 8 -20.92 9.27 16.16
N GLU A 9 -21.35 10.51 16.37
CA GLU A 9 -22.73 10.93 16.11
C GLU A 9 -23.13 10.66 14.65
N SER A 10 -22.26 11.02 13.70
CA SER A 10 -22.45 10.75 12.27
C SER A 10 -22.62 9.26 11.93
N ALA A 11 -21.94 8.37 12.64
CA ALA A 11 -22.04 6.93 12.43
C ALA A 11 -23.30 6.33 13.10
N TYR A 12 -23.85 7.00 14.11
CA TYR A 12 -25.06 6.58 14.80
C TYR A 12 -26.35 7.07 14.12
N GLU A 13 -26.31 8.22 13.45
CA GLU A 13 -27.49 8.87 12.88
C GLU A 13 -28.36 7.96 12.00
N PRO A 14 -27.79 7.12 11.10
CA PRO A 14 -28.61 6.20 10.28
C PRO A 14 -29.42 5.20 11.10
N TYR A 15 -28.94 4.84 12.29
CA TYR A 15 -29.62 3.89 13.18
C TYR A 15 -30.62 4.60 14.10
N ARG A 16 -30.45 5.90 14.39
CA ARG A 16 -31.34 6.66 15.26
C ARG A 16 -32.78 6.62 14.73
N GLU A 17 -32.97 7.02 13.49
CA GLU A 17 -34.29 7.06 12.84
C GLU A 17 -34.90 5.66 12.71
N ALA A 18 -34.08 4.66 12.38
CA ALA A 18 -34.52 3.27 12.25
C ALA A 18 -34.99 2.68 13.59
N VAL A 19 -34.29 2.97 14.69
CA VAL A 19 -34.69 2.56 16.04
C VAL A 19 -36.01 3.23 16.44
N GLU A 20 -36.12 4.55 16.24
CA GLU A 20 -37.32 5.31 16.61
C GLU A 20 -38.56 4.80 15.85
N LYS A 21 -38.42 4.51 14.56
CA LYS A 21 -39.51 3.96 13.73
C LYS A 21 -39.83 2.50 14.02
N SER A 22 -38.88 1.73 14.54
CA SER A 22 -39.08 0.29 14.79
C SER A 22 -40.03 -0.01 15.96
N GLY A 23 -40.26 0.96 16.85
CA GLY A 23 -41.10 0.77 18.04
C GLY A 23 -40.54 -0.19 19.09
N VAL A 24 -39.35 -0.75 18.87
CA VAL A 24 -38.65 -1.63 19.82
C VAL A 24 -37.56 -0.88 20.57
N GLY A 25 -37.21 -1.35 21.77
CA GLY A 25 -36.09 -0.77 22.52
C GLY A 25 -34.76 -0.93 21.77
N ARG A 26 -33.86 0.06 21.90
CA ARG A 26 -32.51 0.08 21.27
C ARG A 26 -31.79 -1.27 21.30
N SER A 27 -31.71 -1.90 22.48
CA SER A 27 -31.02 -3.18 22.65
C SER A 27 -31.68 -4.33 21.88
N ALA A 28 -33.00 -4.33 21.73
CA ALA A 28 -33.72 -5.32 20.95
C ALA A 28 -33.50 -5.09 19.45
N PHE A 29 -33.57 -3.83 19.00
CA PHE A 29 -33.28 -3.44 17.62
C PHE A 29 -31.89 -3.90 17.17
N PHE A 30 -30.84 -3.52 17.90
CA PHE A 30 -29.47 -3.89 17.51
C PHE A 30 -29.24 -5.39 17.62
N ARG A 31 -29.82 -6.08 18.61
CA ARG A 31 -29.72 -7.54 18.70
C ARG A 31 -30.31 -8.20 17.46
N GLN A 32 -31.50 -7.78 17.04
CA GLN A 32 -32.12 -8.28 15.82
C GLN A 32 -31.25 -7.95 14.59
N LEU A 33 -30.77 -6.70 14.46
CA LEU A 33 -29.89 -6.31 13.37
C LEU A 33 -28.61 -7.15 13.29
N PHE A 34 -28.00 -7.50 14.43
CA PHE A 34 -26.79 -8.34 14.51
C PHE A 34 -27.07 -9.82 14.28
N THR A 35 -28.23 -10.33 14.71
CA THR A 35 -28.61 -11.75 14.52
C THR A 35 -29.09 -12.00 13.09
N ASP A 36 -29.83 -11.06 12.50
CA ASP A 36 -30.40 -11.18 11.16
C ASP A 36 -29.37 -10.86 10.07
N ASN A 37 -28.44 -9.93 10.32
CA ASN A 37 -27.31 -9.72 9.42
C ASN A 37 -26.32 -10.88 9.52
N ARG A 38 -26.41 -11.83 8.60
CA ARG A 38 -25.29 -12.70 8.23
C ARG A 38 -24.26 -11.93 7.41
N SER A 39 -23.77 -10.81 7.91
CA SER A 39 -22.72 -10.08 7.23
C SER A 39 -21.42 -10.88 7.33
N LYS A 40 -20.86 -11.23 6.17
CA LYS A 40 -19.50 -11.78 6.10
C LYS A 40 -18.56 -10.63 6.44
N VAL A 41 -18.07 -10.59 7.68
CA VAL A 41 -17.00 -9.68 8.06
C VAL A 41 -15.78 -10.10 7.25
N ILE A 42 -15.53 -9.44 6.12
CA ILE A 42 -14.26 -9.56 5.42
C ILE A 42 -13.26 -8.83 6.31
N LEU A 43 -12.60 -9.58 7.17
CA LEU A 43 -11.37 -9.16 7.80
C LEU A 43 -10.37 -9.02 6.65
N THR A 44 -10.35 -7.87 6.00
CA THR A 44 -9.18 -7.46 5.23
C THR A 44 -8.13 -7.27 6.30
N GLU A 45 -7.35 -8.32 6.57
CA GLU A 45 -6.10 -8.18 7.29
C GLU A 45 -5.42 -6.97 6.64
N LYS A 46 -5.34 -5.84 7.36
CA LYS A 46 -4.45 -4.75 6.97
C LYS A 46 -3.15 -5.48 6.69
N LYS A 47 -2.71 -5.54 5.42
CA LYS A 47 -1.49 -6.27 5.04
C LYS A 47 -0.39 -5.81 5.99
N ILE A 48 -0.17 -6.57 7.05
CA ILE A 48 0.91 -6.30 7.99
C ILE A 48 2.10 -6.55 7.09
N HIS A 49 2.83 -5.49 6.76
CA HIS A 49 4.05 -5.62 5.97
C HIS A 49 4.90 -6.67 6.66
N THR A 50 4.98 -7.85 6.05
CA THR A 50 5.76 -8.96 6.60
C THR A 50 7.20 -8.48 6.75
N GLU A 51 7.95 -9.05 7.69
CA GLU A 51 9.38 -8.71 7.80
C GLU A 51 10.10 -8.86 6.46
N ASP A 52 9.72 -9.87 5.68
CA ASP A 52 10.26 -10.10 4.33
C ASP A 52 9.89 -8.99 3.34
N TYR A 53 8.69 -8.43 3.42
CA TYR A 53 8.31 -7.28 2.59
C TYR A 53 9.13 -6.03 2.94
N ASN A 54 9.37 -5.78 4.22
CA ASN A 54 10.22 -4.67 4.66
C ASN A 54 11.68 -4.86 4.23
N LYS A 55 12.22 -6.07 4.36
CA LYS A 55 13.56 -6.43 3.85
C LYS A 55 13.64 -6.23 2.33
N TYR A 56 12.63 -6.67 1.59
CA TYR A 56 12.55 -6.47 0.15
C TYR A 56 12.56 -4.99 -0.23
N LEU A 57 11.72 -4.17 0.41
CA LEU A 57 11.71 -2.71 0.18
C LEU A 57 13.07 -2.07 0.49
N HIS A 58 13.74 -2.50 1.57
CA HIS A 58 15.07 -2.01 1.90
C HIS A 58 16.08 -2.31 0.79
N LEU A 59 16.11 -3.54 0.28
CA LEU A 59 17.00 -3.95 -0.81
C LEU A 59 16.71 -3.18 -2.09
N VAL A 60 15.44 -3.02 -2.47
CA VAL A 60 15.04 -2.25 -3.67
C VAL A 60 15.49 -0.79 -3.58
N ASN A 61 15.38 -0.18 -2.39
CA ASN A 61 15.88 1.18 -2.16
C ASN A 61 17.41 1.28 -2.32
N LYS A 62 18.16 0.30 -1.80
CA LYS A 62 19.62 0.25 -1.97
C LYS A 62 20.01 0.10 -3.44
N ILE A 63 19.34 -0.78 -4.18
CA ILE A 63 19.58 -0.96 -5.62
C ILE A 63 19.30 0.34 -6.38
N SER A 64 18.19 1.01 -6.09
CA SER A 64 17.81 2.28 -6.74
C SER A 64 18.84 3.39 -6.50
N ASN A 65 19.38 3.47 -5.28
CA ASN A 65 20.45 4.41 -4.97
C ASN A 65 21.75 4.08 -5.72
N ASN A 66 22.13 2.81 -5.79
CA ASN A 66 23.33 2.38 -6.50
C ASN A 66 23.22 2.66 -8.00
N ILE A 67 22.05 2.46 -8.62
CA ILE A 67 21.78 2.82 -10.02
C ILE A 67 22.06 4.31 -10.26
N ASN A 68 21.57 5.19 -9.37
CA ASN A 68 21.81 6.62 -9.47
C ASN A 68 23.29 6.99 -9.33
N GLN A 69 24.02 6.32 -8.43
CA GLN A 69 25.45 6.54 -8.24
C GLN A 69 26.25 6.09 -9.47
N LEU A 70 25.96 4.92 -10.02
CA LEU A 70 26.59 4.42 -11.24
C LEU A 70 26.32 5.33 -12.44
N ALA A 71 25.09 5.86 -12.58
CA ALA A 71 24.77 6.82 -13.63
C ALA A 71 25.61 8.10 -13.52
N ARG A 72 25.83 8.61 -12.30
CA ARG A 72 26.69 9.78 -12.06
C ARG A 72 28.16 9.47 -12.38
N LEU A 73 28.65 8.30 -11.98
CA LEU A 73 30.03 7.86 -12.27
C LEU A 73 30.26 7.71 -13.77
N LEU A 74 29.32 7.11 -14.51
CA LEU A 74 29.36 7.00 -15.96
C LEU A 74 29.37 8.38 -16.64
N ASN A 75 28.54 9.32 -16.19
CA ASN A 75 28.54 10.69 -16.70
C ASN A 75 29.89 11.39 -16.46
N GLY A 76 30.44 11.26 -15.25
CA GLY A 76 31.75 11.80 -14.92
C GLY A 76 32.86 11.19 -15.78
N ALA A 77 32.86 9.87 -15.94
CA ALA A 77 33.86 9.14 -16.73
C ALA A 77 33.83 9.51 -18.21
N GLU A 78 32.66 9.74 -18.80
CA GLU A 78 32.52 10.15 -20.20
C GLU A 78 33.05 11.57 -20.41
N LYS A 79 32.71 12.51 -19.51
CA LYS A 79 33.21 13.89 -19.55
C LYS A 79 34.73 14.01 -19.49
N VAL A 80 35.40 13.10 -18.76
CA VAL A 80 36.87 13.07 -18.67
C VAL A 80 37.52 12.13 -19.69
N GLY A 81 36.74 11.57 -20.63
CA GLY A 81 37.23 10.70 -21.70
C GLY A 81 37.71 9.31 -21.25
N LYS A 82 37.36 8.87 -20.03
CA LYS A 82 37.70 7.53 -19.52
C LYS A 82 36.84 6.42 -20.10
N VAL A 83 35.66 6.75 -20.62
CA VAL A 83 34.80 5.84 -21.37
C VAL A 83 34.36 6.52 -22.66
N THR A 84 34.10 5.72 -23.69
CA THR A 84 33.55 6.25 -24.95
C THR A 84 32.08 6.62 -24.78
N HIS A 85 31.58 7.50 -25.65
CA HIS A 85 30.16 7.85 -25.68
C HIS A 85 29.26 6.61 -25.89
N GLN A 86 29.71 5.63 -26.68
CA GLN A 86 28.99 4.38 -26.89
C GLN A 86 28.93 3.51 -25.62
N GLN A 87 30.03 3.42 -24.86
CA GLN A 87 30.05 2.72 -23.58
C GLN A 87 29.14 3.41 -22.55
N TYR A 88 29.15 4.74 -22.52
CA TYR A 88 28.26 5.55 -21.70
C TYR A 88 26.78 5.28 -22.00
N ALA A 89 26.38 5.38 -23.27
CA ALA A 89 25.00 5.15 -23.70
C ALA A 89 24.53 3.72 -23.38
N THR A 90 25.39 2.71 -23.63
CA THR A 90 25.11 1.30 -23.31
C THR A 90 24.93 1.10 -21.80
N GLY A 91 25.78 1.74 -20.99
CA GLY A 91 25.68 1.70 -19.53
C GLY A 91 24.37 2.32 -19.03
N LEU A 92 23.99 3.49 -19.53
CA LEU A 92 22.72 4.12 -19.18
C LEU A 92 21.51 3.28 -19.56
N ASN A 93 21.50 2.67 -20.75
CA ASN A 93 20.40 1.80 -21.18
C ASN A 93 20.26 0.58 -20.28
N THR A 94 21.38 -0.01 -19.84
CA THR A 94 21.38 -1.11 -18.88
C THR A 94 20.81 -0.69 -17.54
N LEU A 95 21.27 0.44 -17.00
CA LEU A 95 20.78 0.99 -15.72
C LEU A 95 19.28 1.31 -15.78
N ASN A 96 18.81 1.87 -16.90
CA ASN A 96 17.39 2.16 -17.11
C ASN A 96 16.55 0.87 -17.21
N SER A 97 17.06 -0.16 -17.87
CA SER A 97 16.39 -1.46 -17.98
C SER A 97 16.17 -2.10 -16.60
N ILE A 98 17.19 -2.08 -15.73
CA ILE A 98 17.08 -2.57 -14.35
C ILE A 98 16.02 -1.77 -13.58
N ARG A 99 16.01 -0.44 -13.71
CA ARG A 99 15.00 0.42 -13.09
C ARG A 99 13.58 0.05 -13.53
N LEU A 100 13.37 -0.17 -14.83
CA LEU A 100 12.06 -0.57 -15.37
C LEU A 100 11.64 -1.95 -14.86
N MET A 101 12.56 -2.91 -14.76
CA MET A 101 12.29 -4.22 -14.16
C MET A 101 11.86 -4.10 -12.70
N LEU A 102 12.52 -3.27 -11.90
CA LEU A 102 12.14 -3.01 -10.51
C LEU A 102 10.75 -2.38 -10.41
N LEU A 103 10.46 -1.38 -11.25
CA LEU A 103 9.15 -0.73 -11.30
C LEU A 103 8.05 -1.68 -11.74
N SER A 104 8.32 -2.61 -12.67
CA SER A 104 7.34 -3.60 -13.12
C SER A 104 6.84 -4.54 -12.01
N LYS A 105 7.62 -4.68 -10.93
CA LYS A 105 7.26 -5.49 -9.75
C LYS A 105 6.39 -4.72 -8.76
N LEU A 106 6.35 -3.40 -8.85
CA LEU A 106 5.41 -2.59 -8.09
C LEU A 106 4.10 -2.60 -8.88
N GLY A 107 3.07 -3.28 -8.33
CA GLY A 107 1.76 -3.34 -8.97
C GLY A 107 1.29 -1.94 -9.37
N ARG A 108 0.73 -1.81 -10.58
CA ARG A 108 0.09 -0.57 -10.99
C ARG A 108 -1.04 -0.29 -10.00
N LYS A 109 -1.08 0.92 -9.44
CA LYS A 109 -2.31 1.40 -8.78
C LYS A 109 -3.38 1.45 -9.88
N GLU A 110 -4.35 0.56 -9.81
CA GLU A 110 -5.66 0.77 -10.46
C GLU A 110 -6.42 1.87 -9.72
#